data_AF-A0A939MDY2-F1
#
_entry.id   AF-A0A939MDY2-F1
#
_cell.length_a   1.000
_cell.length_b   1.000
_cell.length_c   1.000
_cell.angle_alpha   90.00
_cell.angle_beta   90.00
_cell.angle_gamma   90.00
#
_symmetry.space_group_name_H-M   'P 1'
#
loop_
_entity.id
_entity.type
_entity.pdbx_description
1 polymer ?
#
loop_
_entity_poly.entity_id
_entity_poly.type
_entity_poly.pdbx_seq_one_letter_code
_entity_poly.pdbx_strand_id
1 'polypeptide(L)'
;MPNDTTERGYPLPHPDNVAREDAQRIRDAITAISEDMEAMVVAPASETENGIVRLASAAEATAGTTQVAVPVVKRVMDMITSATAALHTTIVDQYGAAITTAINDLKGSVDPAYDTLVVIAAKLTDMTQINAILSALANRLRIDTAAQGLNSTMQANGRANLGLAAAALKAIATAANLKANTGADVVTTDQAWSAAAVVNLGNVSGNVTIDLSQGVNFKFVTVGNVTLVFANAKSGQTGMVSWNNGGAFTVSLGGSIYPIGGLVPLFNTGGGAWNALSYAVGFDAGVAIAVSGGKLT
;
A
#
# COMPACT_ATOMS: atom_id res chain seq x y z
N MET A 1 -70.36 69.77 73.28
CA MET A 1 -70.09 68.30 73.38
C MET A 1 -68.58 68.09 73.24
N PRO A 2 -67.95 66.96 73.63
CA PRO A 2 -66.49 66.87 73.71
C PRO A 2 -65.75 66.71 72.37
N ASN A 3 -66.44 66.65 71.23
CA ASN A 3 -65.83 66.30 69.93
C ASN A 3 -66.04 67.40 68.89
N ASP A 4 -65.31 68.49 69.06
CA ASP A 4 -65.34 69.67 68.19
C ASP A 4 -64.42 69.55 66.97
N THR A 5 -63.83 68.38 66.77
CA THR A 5 -62.92 68.06 65.67
C THR A 5 -63.21 66.68 65.09
N THR A 6 -62.82 66.46 63.83
CA THR A 6 -62.77 65.13 63.20
C THR A 6 -61.65 64.28 63.79
N GLU A 7 -61.62 62.97 63.47
CA GLU A 7 -60.50 62.08 63.81
C GLU A 7 -59.15 62.57 63.25
N ARG A 8 -59.17 63.36 62.17
CA ARG A 8 -57.99 64.00 61.58
C ARG A 8 -57.68 65.39 62.16
N GLY A 9 -58.44 65.82 63.17
CA GLY A 9 -58.23 67.10 63.86
C GLY A 9 -58.91 68.31 63.21
N TYR A 10 -59.58 68.17 62.06
CA TYR A 10 -60.27 69.31 61.43
C TYR A 10 -61.47 69.79 62.29
N PRO A 11 -61.65 71.11 62.48
CA PRO A 11 -62.76 71.63 63.28
C PRO A 11 -64.12 71.34 62.61
N LEU A 12 -65.11 70.92 63.40
CA LEU A 12 -66.47 70.64 62.95
C LEU A 12 -67.43 71.82 63.24
N PRO A 13 -68.50 71.99 62.44
CA PRO A 13 -69.60 72.90 62.76
C PRO A 13 -70.17 72.66 64.16
N HIS A 14 -70.44 73.70 64.94
CA HIS A 14 -71.02 73.57 66.29
C HIS A 14 -72.38 74.26 66.38
N PRO A 15 -73.41 73.59 66.95
CA PRO A 15 -74.80 74.09 66.92
C PRO A 15 -75.01 75.41 67.68
N ASP A 16 -74.12 75.73 68.63
CA ASP A 16 -74.21 76.96 69.43
C ASP A 16 -73.45 78.16 68.81
N ASN A 17 -72.74 77.96 67.70
CA ASN A 17 -71.98 79.01 67.05
C ASN A 17 -72.89 79.93 66.22
N VAL A 18 -72.60 81.22 66.21
CA VAL A 18 -73.25 82.12 65.24
C VAL A 18 -72.67 81.88 63.85
N ALA A 19 -73.48 82.07 62.80
CA ALA A 19 -73.12 81.73 61.41
C ALA A 19 -71.73 82.25 60.94
N ARG A 20 -71.25 83.35 61.50
CA ARG A 20 -69.92 83.91 61.21
C ARG A 20 -68.79 83.02 61.75
N GLU A 21 -68.93 82.47 62.95
CA GLU A 21 -67.93 81.60 63.59
C GLU A 21 -67.87 80.25 62.89
N ASP A 22 -69.02 79.72 62.48
CA ASP A 22 -69.11 78.46 61.75
C ASP A 22 -68.49 78.57 60.34
N ALA A 23 -68.69 79.71 59.66
CA ALA A 23 -68.02 80.00 58.39
C ALA A 23 -66.49 80.09 58.54
N GLN A 24 -65.98 80.58 59.67
CA GLN A 24 -64.54 80.61 59.96
C GLN A 24 -64.01 79.20 60.19
N ARG A 25 -64.69 78.36 60.98
CA ARG A 25 -64.28 76.96 61.20
C ARG A 25 -64.27 76.15 59.91
N ILE A 26 -65.28 76.33 59.05
CA ILE A 26 -65.31 75.67 57.74
C ILE A 26 -64.12 76.11 56.89
N ARG A 27 -63.78 77.41 56.90
CA ARG A 27 -62.59 77.92 56.20
C ARG A 27 -61.32 77.30 56.74
N ASP A 28 -61.16 77.24 58.06
CA ASP A 28 -59.98 76.66 58.70
C ASP A 28 -59.87 75.14 58.41
N ALA A 29 -60.99 74.42 58.41
CA ALA A 29 -61.04 73.01 58.01
C ALA A 29 -60.66 72.81 56.53
N ILE A 30 -61.16 73.66 55.63
CA ILE A 30 -60.80 73.59 54.20
C ILE A 30 -59.32 73.90 54.00
N THR A 31 -58.77 74.89 54.71
CA THR A 31 -57.33 75.19 54.68
C THR A 31 -56.51 73.98 55.16
N ALA A 32 -56.87 73.38 56.30
CA ALA A 32 -56.19 72.20 56.82
C ALA A 32 -56.31 70.98 55.89
N ILE A 33 -57.46 70.78 55.24
CA ILE A 33 -57.64 69.74 54.21
C ILE A 33 -56.77 70.04 52.99
N SER A 34 -56.66 71.30 52.59
CA SER A 34 -55.83 71.73 51.44
C SER A 34 -54.34 71.52 51.74
N GLU A 35 -53.90 71.88 52.95
CA GLU A 35 -52.55 71.62 53.45
C GLU A 35 -52.27 70.11 53.51
N ASP A 36 -53.21 69.30 53.98
CA ASP A 36 -53.07 67.83 53.98
C ASP A 36 -53.06 67.26 52.56
N MET A 37 -53.81 67.82 51.61
CA MET A 37 -53.79 67.42 50.21
C MET A 37 -52.48 67.81 49.51
N GLU A 38 -51.94 69.00 49.80
CA GLU A 38 -50.61 69.42 49.34
C GLU A 38 -49.48 68.61 50.00
N ALA A 39 -49.65 68.17 51.25
CA ALA A 39 -48.74 67.24 51.89
C ALA A 39 -48.89 65.81 51.32
N MET A 40 -50.09 65.43 50.85
CA MET A 40 -50.37 64.20 50.12
C MET A 40 -49.93 64.26 48.65
N VAL A 41 -48.95 65.10 48.29
CA VAL A 41 -48.27 65.01 46.99
C VAL A 41 -47.70 63.60 46.85
N VAL A 42 -48.48 62.76 46.18
CA VAL A 42 -48.05 61.50 45.63
C VAL A 42 -47.09 61.89 44.53
N ALA A 43 -45.79 61.91 44.83
CA ALA A 43 -44.77 62.10 43.82
C ALA A 43 -45.03 61.03 42.75
N PRO A 44 -45.50 61.40 41.53
CA PRO A 44 -45.64 60.43 40.47
C PRO A 44 -44.25 59.85 40.21
N ALA A 45 -44.18 58.62 39.70
CA ALA A 45 -42.91 58.11 39.21
C ALA A 45 -42.31 59.13 38.24
N SER A 46 -41.29 59.86 38.68
CA SER A 46 -40.69 60.91 37.89
C SER A 46 -39.62 60.30 37.01
N GLU A 47 -39.69 60.62 35.73
CA GLU A 47 -38.61 60.40 34.79
C GLU A 47 -37.49 61.38 35.13
N THR A 48 -36.24 60.94 35.04
CA THR A 48 -35.11 61.87 35.05
C THR A 48 -35.15 62.78 33.82
N GLU A 49 -34.34 63.85 33.78
CA GLU A 49 -34.20 64.72 32.61
C GLU A 49 -33.80 63.97 31.31
N ASN A 50 -33.33 62.72 31.45
CA ASN A 50 -32.97 61.83 30.35
C ASN A 50 -34.06 60.79 30.02
N GLY A 51 -35.29 60.92 30.56
CA GLY A 51 -36.39 59.98 30.32
C GLY A 51 -36.24 58.63 31.03
N ILE A 52 -35.39 58.53 32.05
CA ILE A 52 -35.15 57.26 32.76
C ILE A 52 -36.14 57.15 33.92
N VAL A 53 -37.05 56.20 33.83
CA VAL A 53 -37.95 55.81 34.92
C VAL A 53 -37.18 54.93 35.91
N ARG A 54 -37.24 55.25 37.21
CA ARG A 54 -36.70 54.36 38.24
C ARG A 54 -37.58 53.10 38.35
N LEU A 55 -36.95 51.93 38.19
CA LEU A 55 -37.59 50.65 38.44
C LEU A 55 -37.62 50.37 39.95
N ALA A 56 -38.71 49.76 40.44
CA ALA A 56 -38.78 49.34 41.82
C ALA A 56 -37.70 48.26 42.08
N SER A 57 -37.04 48.28 43.23
CA SER A 57 -36.22 47.16 43.67
C SER A 57 -37.10 45.93 44.00
N ALA A 58 -36.48 44.75 44.17
CA ALA A 58 -37.22 43.52 44.51
C ALA A 58 -38.02 43.65 45.83
N ALA A 59 -37.46 44.33 46.82
CA ALA A 59 -38.13 44.57 48.10
C ALA A 59 -39.30 45.56 47.95
N GLU A 60 -39.09 46.67 47.22
CA GLU A 60 -40.13 47.69 46.98
C GLU A 60 -41.31 47.15 46.17
N ALA A 61 -41.06 46.31 45.16
CA ALA A 61 -42.11 45.70 44.35
C ALA A 61 -42.95 44.68 45.14
N THR A 62 -42.33 43.96 46.07
CA THR A 62 -43.02 42.98 46.94
C THR A 62 -43.84 43.68 48.01
N ALA A 63 -43.32 44.76 48.59
CA ALA A 63 -44.00 45.52 49.64
C ALA A 63 -45.10 46.44 49.10
N GLY A 64 -45.05 46.84 47.82
CA GLY A 64 -46.01 47.78 47.22
C GLY A 64 -45.93 49.19 47.82
N THR A 65 -44.84 49.51 48.52
CA THR A 65 -44.72 50.71 49.36
C THR A 65 -44.15 51.91 48.62
N THR A 66 -43.56 51.71 47.44
CA THR A 66 -42.92 52.78 46.68
C THR A 66 -43.85 53.25 45.55
N GLN A 67 -44.41 54.43 45.71
CA GLN A 67 -45.26 55.09 44.70
C GLN A 67 -44.42 55.76 43.58
N VAL A 68 -43.11 55.92 43.81
CA VAL A 68 -42.16 56.64 42.93
C VAL A 68 -41.46 55.75 41.90
N ALA A 69 -41.86 54.49 41.75
CA ALA A 69 -41.23 53.54 40.83
C ALA A 69 -42.28 52.69 40.11
N VAL A 70 -42.07 52.39 38.82
CA VAL A 70 -43.09 51.71 37.99
C VAL A 70 -42.99 50.18 38.16
N PRO A 71 -43.95 49.52 38.83
CA PRO A 71 -43.83 48.09 39.17
C PRO A 71 -44.07 47.16 37.97
N VAL A 72 -44.76 47.64 36.93
CA VAL A 72 -45.10 46.85 35.73
C VAL A 72 -43.84 46.62 34.88
N VAL A 73 -43.03 47.66 34.67
CA VAL A 73 -41.79 47.56 33.89
C VAL A 73 -40.80 46.62 34.58
N LYS A 74 -40.71 46.68 35.92
CA LYS A 74 -39.89 45.73 36.69
C LYS A 74 -40.35 44.28 36.53
N ARG A 75 -41.65 44.00 36.65
CA ARG A 75 -42.21 42.65 36.43
C ARG A 75 -41.90 42.12 35.03
N VAL A 76 -42.02 42.96 34.01
CA VAL A 76 -41.66 42.61 32.64
C VAL A 76 -40.16 42.33 32.51
N MET A 77 -39.30 43.17 33.10
CA MET A 77 -37.85 42.96 33.11
C MET A 77 -37.45 41.64 33.80
N ASP A 78 -38.03 41.33 34.95
CA ASP A 78 -37.77 40.08 35.67
C ASP A 78 -38.22 38.86 34.84
N MET A 79 -39.40 38.95 34.19
CA MET A 79 -39.91 37.90 33.32
C MET A 79 -39.01 37.68 32.10
N ILE A 80 -38.55 38.75 31.45
CA ILE A 80 -37.61 38.66 30.32
C ILE A 80 -36.28 38.06 30.78
N THR A 81 -35.77 38.47 31.94
CA THR A 81 -34.52 37.95 32.50
C THR A 81 -34.63 36.47 32.79
N SER A 82 -35.73 36.04 33.40
CA SER A 82 -36.01 34.63 33.69
C SER A 82 -36.15 33.80 32.41
N ALA A 83 -36.89 34.29 31.41
CA ALA A 83 -37.04 33.62 30.12
C ALA A 83 -35.69 33.51 29.38
N THR A 84 -34.88 34.56 29.42
CA THR A 84 -33.54 34.58 28.79
C THR A 84 -32.60 33.59 29.47
N ALA A 85 -32.62 33.51 30.81
CA ALA A 85 -31.83 32.54 31.56
C ALA A 85 -32.25 31.10 31.21
N ALA A 86 -33.54 30.81 31.17
CA ALA A 86 -34.05 29.50 30.78
C ALA A 86 -33.64 29.12 29.35
N LEU A 87 -33.77 30.06 28.40
CA LEU A 87 -33.34 29.86 27.01
C LEU A 87 -31.83 29.58 26.92
N HIS A 88 -31.01 30.31 27.67
CA HIS A 88 -29.56 30.12 27.69
C HIS A 88 -29.20 28.71 28.19
N THR A 89 -29.80 28.25 29.28
CA THR A 89 -29.60 26.89 29.79
C THR A 89 -30.00 25.83 28.76
N THR A 90 -31.12 25.99 28.06
CA THR A 90 -31.53 25.02 27.02
C THR A 90 -30.57 25.01 25.83
N ILE A 91 -30.19 26.18 25.30
CA ILE A 91 -29.37 26.26 24.09
C ILE A 91 -27.92 25.87 24.38
N VAL A 92 -27.31 26.45 25.41
CA VAL A 92 -25.88 26.29 25.67
C VAL A 92 -25.63 24.97 26.38
N ASP A 93 -26.35 24.70 27.47
CA ASP A 93 -26.04 23.53 28.29
C ASP A 93 -26.59 22.26 27.65
N GLN A 94 -27.88 22.22 27.29
CA GLN A 94 -28.50 20.99 26.78
C GLN A 94 -28.13 20.72 25.32
N TYR A 95 -28.38 21.67 24.41
CA TYR A 95 -28.06 21.46 23.00
C TYR A 95 -26.55 21.49 22.73
N GLY A 96 -25.79 22.36 23.39
CA GLY A 96 -24.33 22.34 23.28
C GLY A 96 -23.70 21.01 23.73
N ALA A 97 -24.16 20.45 24.85
CA ALA A 97 -23.71 19.13 25.30
C ALA A 97 -24.16 18.02 24.33
N ALA A 98 -25.41 18.00 23.90
CA ALA A 98 -25.93 16.99 22.97
C ALA A 98 -25.21 17.03 21.61
N ILE A 99 -24.93 18.21 21.07
CA ILE A 99 -24.15 18.38 19.83
C ILE A 99 -22.72 17.90 20.03
N THR A 100 -22.09 18.23 21.15
CA THR A 100 -20.73 17.75 21.47
C THR A 100 -20.67 16.23 21.56
N THR A 101 -21.64 15.62 22.25
CA THR A 101 -21.80 14.16 22.32
C THR A 101 -22.01 13.56 20.93
N ALA A 102 -22.95 14.09 20.15
CA ALA A 102 -23.21 13.59 18.80
C ALA A 102 -21.98 13.71 17.88
N ILE A 103 -21.20 14.80 17.97
CA ILE A 103 -19.94 14.97 17.24
C ILE A 103 -18.92 13.91 17.68
N ASN A 104 -18.79 13.64 18.98
CA ASN A 104 -17.88 12.63 19.50
C ASN A 104 -18.31 11.19 19.11
N ASP A 105 -19.61 10.94 19.07
CA ASP A 105 -20.20 9.68 18.61
C ASP A 105 -20.02 9.49 17.09
N LEU A 106 -20.21 10.54 16.29
CA LEU A 106 -19.90 10.52 14.84
C LEU A 106 -18.40 10.33 14.58
N LYS A 107 -17.54 10.90 15.44
CA LYS A 107 -16.09 10.62 15.46
C LYS A 107 -15.78 9.20 15.98
N GLY A 108 -16.81 8.44 16.37
CA GLY A 108 -16.73 7.02 16.65
C GLY A 108 -16.16 6.64 18.01
N SER A 109 -15.98 7.60 18.95
CA SER A 109 -15.30 7.32 20.23
C SER A 109 -13.99 6.53 20.12
N VAL A 110 -13.34 6.55 18.95
CA VAL A 110 -12.09 5.85 18.74
C VAL A 110 -10.98 6.73 19.28
N ASP A 111 -10.31 6.19 20.30
CA ASP A 111 -9.00 6.64 20.77
C ASP A 111 -8.14 7.04 19.54
N PRO A 112 -7.34 8.13 19.59
CA PRO A 112 -6.47 8.55 18.49
C PRO A 112 -5.60 7.42 17.90
N ALA A 113 -5.36 6.33 18.64
CA ALA A 113 -4.72 5.11 18.16
C ALA A 113 -5.56 4.24 17.18
N TYR A 114 -6.84 4.55 16.97
CA TYR A 114 -7.80 3.78 16.18
C TYR A 114 -8.57 4.57 15.12
N ASP A 115 -8.32 5.88 14.96
CA ASP A 115 -8.73 6.59 13.75
C ASP A 115 -7.94 5.97 12.59
N THR A 116 -8.56 5.00 11.94
CA THR A 116 -7.90 4.09 11.02
C THR A 116 -7.32 4.87 9.85
N LEU A 117 -7.92 6.00 9.49
CA LEU A 117 -7.42 6.87 8.43
C LEU A 117 -6.22 7.70 8.87
N VAL A 118 -6.18 8.18 10.12
CA VAL A 118 -5.00 8.87 10.69
C VAL A 118 -3.85 7.90 10.94
N VAL A 119 -4.13 6.70 11.43
CA VAL A 119 -3.13 5.63 11.60
C VAL A 119 -2.60 5.17 10.24
N ILE A 120 -3.46 5.01 9.23
CA ILE A 120 -3.03 4.70 7.87
C ILE A 120 -2.21 5.85 7.30
N ALA A 121 -2.62 7.12 7.45
CA ALA A 121 -1.87 8.26 6.97
C ALA A 121 -0.49 8.40 7.65
N ALA A 122 -0.40 8.20 8.97
CA ALA A 122 0.84 8.17 9.73
C ALA A 122 1.76 7.01 9.31
N LYS A 123 1.20 5.81 9.07
CA LYS A 123 1.94 4.66 8.56
C LYS A 123 2.38 4.82 7.10
N LEU A 124 1.64 5.58 6.30
CA LEU A 124 2.00 5.90 4.91
C LEU A 124 3.03 7.04 4.82
N THR A 125 3.06 7.96 5.78
CA THR A 125 4.10 9.02 5.86
C THR A 125 5.43 8.48 6.38
N ASP A 126 5.40 7.41 7.18
CA ASP A 126 6.58 6.61 7.48
C ASP A 126 6.99 5.75 6.27
N MET A 127 7.63 6.38 5.28
CA MET A 127 8.21 5.70 4.11
C MET A 127 9.21 4.62 4.51
N THR A 128 9.67 4.55 5.76
CA THR A 128 10.57 3.49 6.24
C THR A 128 9.94 2.11 6.09
N GLN A 129 8.63 1.97 6.40
CA GLN A 129 7.92 0.69 6.28
C GLN A 129 7.66 0.32 4.82
N ILE A 130 7.28 1.29 3.98
CA ILE A 130 7.11 1.08 2.53
C ILE A 130 8.46 0.74 1.87
N ASN A 131 9.53 1.45 2.22
CA ASN A 131 10.88 1.19 1.74
C ASN A 131 11.40 -0.15 2.24
N ALA A 132 11.05 -0.58 3.46
CA ALA A 132 11.35 -1.91 3.97
C ALA A 132 10.59 -3.00 3.20
N ILE A 133 9.31 -2.77 2.86
CA ILE A 133 8.51 -3.68 2.02
C ILE A 133 9.08 -3.75 0.60
N LEU A 134 9.40 -2.62 -0.02
CA LEU A 134 10.03 -2.55 -1.34
C LEU A 134 11.42 -3.20 -1.34
N SER A 135 12.21 -2.99 -0.29
CA SER A 135 13.51 -3.65 -0.10
C SER A 135 13.34 -5.16 0.12
N ALA A 136 12.33 -5.59 0.88
CA ALA A 136 12.01 -6.99 1.08
C ALA A 136 11.49 -7.66 -0.19
N LEU A 137 10.73 -6.94 -1.03
CA LEU A 137 10.29 -7.38 -2.36
C LEU A 137 11.47 -7.48 -3.33
N ALA A 138 12.34 -6.48 -3.37
CA ALA A 138 13.58 -6.50 -4.15
C ALA A 138 14.51 -7.63 -3.70
N ASN A 139 14.59 -7.90 -2.40
CA ASN A 139 15.32 -9.03 -1.85
C ASN A 139 14.63 -10.37 -2.16
N ARG A 140 13.30 -10.47 -2.16
CA ARG A 140 12.56 -11.68 -2.55
C ARG A 140 12.74 -12.08 -4.01
N LEU A 141 13.15 -11.15 -4.88
CA LEU A 141 13.51 -11.47 -6.27
C LEU A 141 14.84 -12.24 -6.35
N ARG A 142 15.70 -12.20 -5.32
CA ARG A 142 16.91 -13.01 -5.21
C ARG A 142 16.67 -14.16 -4.23
N ILE A 143 17.02 -15.38 -4.64
CA ILE A 143 16.86 -16.61 -3.86
C ILE A 143 18.12 -17.48 -3.90
N ASP A 144 19.20 -16.93 -4.46
CA ASP A 144 20.42 -17.63 -4.88
C ASP A 144 21.68 -17.14 -4.13
N THR A 145 21.57 -16.15 -3.24
CA THR A 145 22.73 -15.65 -2.49
C THR A 145 22.73 -16.10 -1.03
N ALA A 146 23.86 -16.66 -0.59
CA ALA A 146 24.07 -17.06 0.81
C ALA A 146 23.91 -15.87 1.79
N ALA A 147 24.05 -14.64 1.31
CA ALA A 147 23.87 -13.41 2.09
C ALA A 147 22.45 -13.23 2.65
N GLN A 148 21.46 -13.96 2.15
CA GLN A 148 20.07 -13.87 2.63
C GLN A 148 19.75 -14.78 3.82
N GLY A 149 20.69 -15.62 4.28
CA GLY A 149 20.46 -16.54 5.40
C GLY A 149 19.40 -17.61 5.15
N LEU A 150 18.93 -17.76 3.91
CA LEU A 150 17.96 -18.79 3.52
C LEU A 150 18.65 -20.15 3.51
N ASN A 151 18.11 -21.11 4.25
CA ASN A 151 18.57 -22.51 4.18
C ASN A 151 18.18 -23.16 2.84
N SER A 152 18.74 -24.32 2.53
CA SER A 152 18.53 -25.03 1.26
C SER A 152 17.05 -25.31 0.96
N THR A 153 16.24 -25.61 1.98
CA THR A 153 14.79 -25.83 1.86
C THR A 153 14.06 -24.54 1.47
N MET A 154 14.39 -23.43 2.12
CA MET A 154 13.78 -22.12 1.81
C MET A 154 14.15 -21.65 0.41
N GLN A 155 15.39 -21.87 -0.02
CA GLN A 155 15.82 -21.58 -1.39
C GLN A 155 15.08 -22.45 -2.41
N ALA A 156 14.87 -23.74 -2.12
CA ALA A 156 14.12 -24.65 -2.98
C ALA A 156 12.65 -24.24 -3.14
N ASN A 157 11.99 -23.88 -2.04
CA ASN A 157 10.62 -23.37 -2.07
C ASN A 157 10.53 -22.04 -2.82
N GLY A 158 11.52 -21.14 -2.64
CA GLY A 158 11.61 -19.89 -3.41
C GLY A 158 11.69 -20.13 -4.92
N ARG A 159 12.54 -21.06 -5.38
CA ARG A 159 12.64 -21.42 -6.81
C ARG A 159 11.35 -22.02 -7.34
N ALA A 160 10.69 -22.88 -6.56
CA ALA A 160 9.43 -23.52 -6.95
C ALA A 160 8.31 -22.47 -7.13
N ASN A 161 8.21 -21.52 -6.21
CA ASN A 161 7.21 -20.45 -6.27
C ASN A 161 7.41 -19.50 -7.47
N LEU A 162 8.65 -19.35 -7.94
CA LEU A 162 8.96 -18.58 -9.16
C LEU A 162 8.83 -19.39 -10.46
N GLY A 163 8.46 -20.67 -10.39
CA GLY A 163 8.38 -21.55 -11.56
C GLY A 163 9.74 -21.89 -12.18
N LEU A 164 10.85 -21.54 -11.51
CA LEU A 164 12.22 -21.76 -12.00
C LEU A 164 12.74 -23.18 -11.69
N ALA A 165 12.09 -23.86 -10.74
CA ALA A 165 12.31 -25.26 -10.37
C ALA A 165 13.82 -25.66 -10.33
N ALA A 166 14.17 -26.82 -10.86
CA ALA A 166 15.55 -27.31 -10.91
C ALA A 166 16.40 -26.66 -12.02
N ALA A 167 15.79 -25.97 -12.99
CA ALA A 167 16.52 -25.33 -14.09
C ALA A 167 17.43 -24.20 -13.62
N ALA A 168 17.01 -23.46 -12.57
CA ALA A 168 17.80 -22.40 -11.95
C ALA A 168 19.09 -22.86 -11.23
N LEU A 169 19.28 -24.17 -11.02
CA LEU A 169 20.46 -24.71 -10.35
C LEU A 169 21.42 -25.43 -11.29
N LYS A 170 21.00 -25.70 -12.52
CA LYS A 170 21.80 -26.46 -13.46
C LYS A 170 22.91 -25.56 -14.01
N ALA A 171 24.14 -26.05 -13.97
CA ALA A 171 25.25 -25.38 -14.62
C ALA A 171 25.03 -25.37 -16.15
N ILE A 172 25.83 -24.60 -16.88
CA ILE A 172 25.92 -24.73 -18.33
C ILE A 172 26.77 -25.95 -18.64
N ALA A 173 26.23 -26.90 -19.41
CA ALA A 173 26.95 -28.08 -19.87
C ALA A 173 28.15 -27.63 -20.73
N THR A 174 29.35 -28.11 -20.42
CA THR A 174 30.50 -27.88 -21.30
C THR A 174 30.39 -28.74 -22.57
N ALA A 175 31.09 -28.36 -23.64
CA ALA A 175 31.20 -29.20 -24.84
C ALA A 175 31.73 -30.61 -24.52
N ALA A 176 32.60 -30.76 -23.52
CA ALA A 176 33.09 -32.07 -23.07
C ALA A 176 31.97 -32.91 -22.44
N ASN A 177 31.13 -32.30 -21.58
CA ASN A 177 29.96 -32.95 -20.97
C ASN A 177 29.00 -33.47 -22.04
N LEU A 178 28.74 -32.67 -23.08
CA LEU A 178 27.86 -33.03 -24.20
C LEU A 178 28.42 -34.21 -25.01
N LYS A 179 29.72 -34.18 -25.36
CA LYS A 179 30.37 -35.28 -26.09
C LYS A 179 30.42 -36.57 -25.27
N ALA A 180 30.66 -36.44 -23.97
CA ALA A 180 30.72 -37.55 -23.04
C ALA A 180 29.34 -38.13 -22.69
N ASN A 181 28.24 -37.44 -23.00
CA ASN A 181 26.90 -37.76 -22.48
C ASN A 181 26.90 -37.89 -20.95
N THR A 182 27.61 -36.98 -20.29
CA THR A 182 27.76 -36.97 -18.83
C THR A 182 27.34 -35.59 -18.32
N GLY A 183 26.18 -35.51 -17.71
CA GLY A 183 25.69 -34.27 -17.11
C GLY A 183 24.16 -34.19 -17.12
N ALA A 184 23.63 -33.46 -16.14
CA ALA A 184 22.22 -33.08 -16.08
C ALA A 184 22.03 -31.58 -16.34
N ASP A 185 23.02 -30.93 -16.95
CA ASP A 185 23.16 -29.48 -17.07
C ASP A 185 22.29 -28.85 -18.17
N VAL A 186 22.21 -27.52 -18.22
CA VAL A 186 21.54 -26.79 -19.31
C VAL A 186 22.45 -26.76 -20.54
N VAL A 187 21.88 -27.01 -21.72
CA VAL A 187 22.59 -26.89 -23.00
C VAL A 187 22.34 -25.51 -23.60
N THR A 188 23.41 -24.76 -23.85
CA THR A 188 23.33 -23.51 -24.62
C THR A 188 23.67 -23.76 -26.09
N THR A 189 23.27 -22.82 -26.96
CA THR A 189 23.57 -22.87 -28.39
C THR A 189 25.08 -22.98 -28.63
N ASP A 190 25.88 -22.17 -27.95
CA ASP A 190 27.33 -22.12 -28.15
C ASP A 190 28.00 -23.44 -27.77
N GLN A 191 27.56 -24.07 -26.67
CA GLN A 191 28.11 -25.35 -26.24
C GLN A 191 27.67 -26.49 -27.15
N ALA A 192 26.43 -26.47 -27.65
CA ALA A 192 25.97 -27.43 -28.66
C ALA A 192 26.78 -27.33 -29.96
N TRP A 193 27.01 -26.11 -30.47
CA TRP A 193 27.82 -25.89 -31.67
C TRP A 193 29.30 -26.27 -31.45
N SER A 194 29.86 -25.94 -30.28
CA SER A 194 31.23 -26.34 -29.91
C SER A 194 31.38 -27.86 -29.79
N ALA A 195 30.36 -28.56 -29.26
CA ALA A 195 30.35 -30.01 -29.18
C ALA A 195 30.33 -30.67 -30.57
N ALA A 196 29.65 -30.06 -31.54
CA ALA A 196 29.56 -30.51 -32.92
C ALA A 196 30.73 -30.05 -33.81
N ALA A 197 31.66 -29.23 -33.31
CA ALA A 197 32.77 -28.71 -34.10
C ALA A 197 33.68 -29.82 -34.65
N VAL A 198 34.32 -29.54 -35.79
CA VAL A 198 35.22 -30.49 -36.46
C VAL A 198 36.52 -30.64 -35.67
N VAL A 199 36.83 -31.87 -35.27
CA VAL A 199 38.11 -32.26 -34.67
C VAL A 199 39.11 -32.53 -35.78
N ASN A 200 40.25 -31.83 -35.75
CA ASN A 200 41.33 -32.06 -36.70
C ASN A 200 42.35 -33.05 -36.11
N LEU A 201 42.49 -34.22 -36.71
CA LEU A 201 43.48 -35.22 -36.30
C LEU A 201 44.86 -35.01 -36.96
N GLY A 202 44.98 -34.03 -37.87
CA GLY A 202 46.24 -33.72 -38.55
C GLY A 202 46.62 -34.77 -39.59
N ASN A 203 47.93 -35.05 -39.69
CA ASN A 203 48.48 -36.03 -40.63
C ASN A 203 48.46 -37.43 -40.01
N VAL A 204 47.85 -38.39 -40.69
CA VAL A 204 47.63 -39.73 -40.14
C VAL A 204 48.01 -40.85 -41.12
N SER A 205 48.35 -42.03 -40.58
CA SER A 205 48.63 -43.26 -41.33
C SER A 205 48.38 -44.49 -40.44
N GLY A 206 48.25 -45.69 -41.03
CA GLY A 206 48.00 -46.92 -40.29
C GLY A 206 46.58 -46.98 -39.72
N ASN A 207 46.43 -47.41 -38.48
CA ASN A 207 45.11 -47.45 -37.83
C ASN A 207 44.76 -46.08 -37.26
N VAL A 208 43.70 -45.47 -37.77
CA VAL A 208 43.23 -44.15 -37.33
C VAL A 208 41.96 -44.32 -36.52
N THR A 209 42.06 -43.99 -35.24
CA THR A 209 40.94 -44.05 -34.32
C THR A 209 40.12 -42.76 -34.37
N ILE A 210 38.86 -42.89 -34.76
CA ILE A 210 37.83 -41.87 -34.66
C ILE A 210 37.17 -42.01 -33.28
N ASP A 211 37.68 -41.25 -32.31
CA ASP A 211 37.24 -41.30 -30.91
C ASP A 211 36.04 -40.38 -30.67
N LEU A 212 34.84 -40.96 -30.60
CA LEU A 212 33.59 -40.23 -30.45
C LEU A 212 33.37 -39.60 -29.05
N SER A 213 34.33 -39.75 -28.13
CA SER A 213 34.40 -38.93 -26.91
C SER A 213 34.96 -37.53 -27.17
N GLN A 214 35.72 -37.35 -28.26
CA GLN A 214 36.38 -36.08 -28.59
C GLN A 214 35.53 -35.17 -29.50
N GLY A 215 34.53 -35.73 -30.17
CA GLY A 215 33.62 -35.00 -31.04
C GLY A 215 32.78 -35.93 -31.90
N VAL A 216 31.92 -35.34 -32.74
CA VAL A 216 31.12 -36.09 -33.73
C VAL A 216 31.57 -35.84 -35.17
N ASN A 217 32.33 -34.78 -35.41
CA ASN A 217 32.84 -34.46 -36.73
C ASN A 217 34.36 -34.46 -36.74
N PHE A 218 34.98 -35.09 -37.73
CA PHE A 218 36.43 -35.27 -37.81
C PHE A 218 36.97 -34.91 -39.19
N LYS A 219 38.20 -34.39 -39.20
CA LYS A 219 38.99 -34.23 -40.41
C LYS A 219 40.45 -34.65 -40.22
N PHE A 220 41.06 -35.16 -41.28
CA PHE A 220 42.49 -35.49 -41.29
C PHE A 220 43.08 -35.46 -42.71
N VAL A 221 44.41 -35.56 -42.81
CA VAL A 221 45.15 -35.72 -44.07
C VAL A 221 45.89 -37.05 -44.01
N THR A 222 45.72 -37.90 -45.02
CA THR A 222 46.45 -39.18 -45.05
C THR A 222 47.88 -38.95 -45.53
N VAL A 223 48.87 -39.49 -44.83
CA VAL A 223 50.27 -39.55 -45.26
C VAL A 223 50.76 -40.99 -45.52
N GLY A 224 49.82 -41.92 -45.51
CA GLY A 224 50.00 -43.34 -45.78
C GLY A 224 48.64 -44.02 -45.91
N ASN A 225 48.62 -45.33 -46.19
CA ASN A 225 47.37 -46.10 -46.15
C ASN A 225 46.77 -46.04 -44.74
N VAL A 226 45.45 -45.90 -44.66
CA VAL A 226 44.70 -45.75 -43.40
C VAL A 226 43.63 -46.81 -43.29
N THR A 227 43.46 -47.38 -42.10
CA THR A 227 42.27 -48.13 -41.69
C THR A 227 41.51 -47.33 -40.64
N LEU A 228 40.25 -46.98 -40.92
CA LEU A 228 39.40 -46.27 -39.97
C LEU A 228 38.85 -47.21 -38.90
N VAL A 229 38.95 -46.82 -37.64
CA VAL A 229 38.36 -47.53 -36.50
C VAL A 229 37.59 -46.53 -35.64
N PHE A 230 36.37 -46.82 -35.25
CA PHE A 230 35.61 -45.97 -34.32
C PHE A 230 35.79 -46.46 -32.88
N ALA A 231 35.91 -45.53 -31.94
CA ALA A 231 36.00 -45.83 -30.51
C ALA A 231 35.03 -44.95 -29.71
N ASN A 232 34.65 -45.41 -28.51
CA ASN A 232 33.79 -44.69 -27.56
C ASN A 232 32.44 -44.24 -28.15
N ALA A 233 31.93 -45.00 -29.13
CA ALA A 233 30.68 -44.71 -29.79
C ALA A 233 29.48 -44.95 -28.86
N LYS A 234 28.47 -44.10 -28.97
CA LYS A 234 27.21 -44.17 -28.22
C LYS A 234 26.04 -44.27 -29.18
N SER A 235 25.07 -45.11 -28.82
CA SER A 235 23.83 -45.27 -29.58
C SER A 235 23.17 -43.91 -29.86
N GLY A 236 22.80 -43.66 -31.11
CA GLY A 236 22.18 -42.40 -31.54
C GLY A 236 23.14 -41.28 -31.92
N GLN A 237 24.47 -41.45 -31.78
CA GLN A 237 25.43 -40.48 -32.32
C GLN A 237 25.45 -40.51 -33.85
N THR A 238 25.54 -39.33 -34.48
CA THR A 238 25.68 -39.16 -35.91
C THR A 238 26.70 -38.07 -36.22
N GLY A 239 27.41 -38.20 -37.32
CA GLY A 239 28.36 -37.16 -37.74
C GLY A 239 29.03 -37.47 -39.06
N MET A 240 30.16 -36.79 -39.28
CA MET A 240 30.95 -36.91 -40.50
C MET A 240 32.44 -37.08 -40.22
N VAL A 241 33.07 -37.95 -41.00
CA VAL A 241 34.54 -38.05 -41.09
C VAL A 241 34.93 -37.62 -42.50
N SER A 242 35.77 -36.60 -42.62
CA SER A 242 36.28 -36.11 -43.89
C SER A 242 37.79 -36.22 -43.96
N TRP A 243 38.36 -36.40 -45.14
CA TRP A 243 39.81 -36.42 -45.26
C TRP A 243 40.30 -35.96 -46.62
N ASN A 244 41.52 -35.44 -46.61
CA ASN A 244 42.30 -35.16 -47.81
C ASN A 244 43.34 -36.27 -48.00
N ASN A 245 43.48 -36.78 -49.23
CA ASN A 245 44.54 -37.72 -49.54
C ASN A 245 45.85 -36.98 -49.83
N GLY A 246 46.80 -36.98 -48.89
CA GLY A 246 48.11 -36.34 -49.09
C GLY A 246 49.00 -37.01 -50.16
N GLY A 247 48.54 -38.11 -50.76
CA GLY A 247 49.21 -38.87 -51.80
C GLY A 247 48.29 -39.96 -52.37
N ALA A 248 48.84 -40.89 -53.15
CA ALA A 248 48.10 -42.02 -53.71
C ALA A 248 47.82 -43.11 -52.66
N PHE A 249 47.03 -42.79 -51.64
CA PHE A 249 46.77 -43.65 -50.49
C PHE A 249 45.35 -44.20 -50.48
N THR A 250 45.20 -45.36 -49.86
CA THR A 250 43.91 -46.03 -49.67
C THR A 250 43.40 -45.80 -48.25
N VAL A 251 42.07 -45.69 -48.13
CA VAL A 251 41.36 -45.70 -46.85
C VAL A 251 40.46 -46.92 -46.82
N SER A 252 40.68 -47.80 -45.85
CA SER A 252 39.85 -48.96 -45.59
C SER A 252 38.98 -48.74 -44.34
N LEU A 253 37.89 -49.49 -44.26
CA LEU A 253 36.98 -49.48 -43.12
C LEU A 253 37.32 -50.64 -42.17
N GLY A 254 37.42 -50.37 -40.87
CA GLY A 254 37.63 -51.39 -39.85
C GLY A 254 36.39 -52.27 -39.64
N GLY A 255 36.56 -53.39 -38.91
CA GLY A 255 35.56 -54.46 -38.80
C GLY A 255 34.22 -54.08 -38.16
N SER A 256 34.13 -52.94 -37.46
CA SER A 256 32.89 -52.44 -36.82
C SER A 256 32.12 -51.44 -37.69
N ILE A 257 32.57 -51.22 -38.93
CA ILE A 257 31.99 -50.25 -39.86
C ILE A 257 31.24 -50.98 -40.97
N TYR A 258 29.96 -50.68 -41.12
CA TYR A 258 29.04 -51.36 -42.03
C TYR A 258 28.51 -50.37 -43.07
N PRO A 259 28.93 -50.48 -44.33
CA PRO A 259 28.36 -49.67 -45.39
C PRO A 259 26.86 -49.91 -45.58
N ILE A 260 26.10 -48.83 -45.70
CA ILE A 260 24.66 -48.92 -46.00
C ILE A 260 24.48 -49.59 -47.36
N GLY A 261 23.64 -50.62 -47.43
CA GLY A 261 23.44 -51.41 -48.64
C GLY A 261 24.56 -52.41 -48.95
N GLY A 262 25.52 -52.62 -48.04
CA GLY A 262 26.61 -53.59 -48.20
C GLY A 262 27.68 -53.21 -49.22
N LEU A 263 27.58 -52.01 -49.81
CA LEU A 263 28.52 -51.51 -50.82
C LEU A 263 29.50 -50.53 -50.17
N VAL A 264 30.79 -50.88 -50.15
CA VAL A 264 31.85 -49.99 -49.65
C VAL A 264 31.84 -48.69 -50.46
N PRO A 265 31.80 -47.52 -49.82
CA PRO A 265 31.86 -46.24 -50.52
C PRO A 265 33.11 -46.11 -51.39
N LEU A 266 32.95 -45.57 -52.60
CA LEU A 266 34.07 -45.33 -53.51
C LEU A 266 34.82 -44.07 -53.09
N PHE A 267 36.05 -44.25 -52.59
CA PHE A 267 36.96 -43.17 -52.23
C PHE A 267 37.88 -42.80 -53.40
N ASN A 268 38.10 -41.51 -53.61
CA ASN A 268 39.10 -41.01 -54.55
C ASN A 268 40.47 -41.09 -53.89
N THR A 269 41.35 -41.96 -54.39
CA THR A 269 42.72 -42.18 -53.89
C THR A 269 43.74 -41.20 -54.46
N GLY A 270 43.35 -40.28 -55.34
CA GLY A 270 44.26 -39.30 -55.93
C GLY A 270 44.83 -38.33 -54.89
N GLY A 271 46.09 -37.92 -55.07
CA GLY A 271 46.71 -36.89 -54.23
C GLY A 271 45.94 -35.56 -54.30
N GLY A 272 45.69 -34.95 -53.15
CA GLY A 272 44.87 -33.74 -52.99
C GLY A 272 43.36 -33.99 -53.01
N ALA A 273 42.88 -35.21 -53.26
CA ALA A 273 41.45 -35.51 -53.32
C ALA A 273 40.79 -35.46 -51.94
N TRP A 274 39.57 -34.93 -51.88
CA TRP A 274 38.75 -34.94 -50.68
C TRP A 274 37.72 -36.07 -50.72
N ASN A 275 37.50 -36.66 -49.55
CA ASN A 275 36.50 -37.69 -49.32
C ASN A 275 35.74 -37.39 -48.04
N ALA A 276 34.51 -37.89 -47.93
CA ALA A 276 33.75 -37.84 -46.70
C ALA A 276 32.90 -39.09 -46.49
N LEU A 277 32.69 -39.41 -45.22
CA LEU A 277 31.80 -40.45 -44.73
C LEU A 277 30.86 -39.84 -43.71
N SER A 278 29.56 -39.89 -43.98
CA SER A 278 28.52 -39.69 -42.99
C SER A 278 28.28 -41.02 -42.26
N TYR A 279 28.12 -40.95 -40.95
CA TYR A 279 27.91 -42.14 -40.13
C TYR A 279 26.77 -41.96 -39.12
N ALA A 280 26.17 -43.08 -38.77
CA ALA A 280 25.24 -43.21 -37.66
C ALA A 280 25.62 -44.42 -36.80
N VAL A 281 25.65 -44.24 -35.49
CA VAL A 281 25.93 -45.31 -34.52
C VAL A 281 24.61 -46.02 -34.18
N GLY A 282 24.51 -47.29 -34.56
CA GLY A 282 23.35 -48.14 -34.26
C GLY A 282 23.68 -49.27 -33.27
N PHE A 283 22.65 -49.66 -32.51
CA PHE A 283 22.56 -50.80 -31.58
C PHE A 283 23.32 -50.67 -30.24
N ASP A 284 22.61 -50.94 -29.13
CA ASP A 284 23.21 -51.12 -27.80
C ASP A 284 23.90 -52.49 -27.72
N ALA A 285 25.10 -52.51 -27.12
CA ALA A 285 25.95 -53.69 -26.83
C ALA A 285 26.78 -54.32 -27.97
N GLY A 286 26.91 -53.67 -29.14
CA GLY A 286 27.85 -54.11 -30.19
C GLY A 286 27.93 -53.10 -31.32
N VAL A 287 28.82 -52.13 -31.20
CA VAL A 287 28.91 -50.91 -32.04
C VAL A 287 28.98 -51.28 -33.53
N ALA A 288 27.86 -51.12 -34.24
CA ALA A 288 27.81 -51.12 -35.69
C ALA A 288 27.71 -49.67 -36.16
N ILE A 289 28.73 -49.21 -36.88
CA ILE A 289 28.73 -47.87 -37.48
C ILE A 289 28.19 -47.99 -38.91
N ALA A 290 26.95 -47.56 -39.12
CA ALA A 290 26.39 -47.48 -40.46
C ALA A 290 27.02 -46.28 -41.18
N VAL A 291 27.60 -46.50 -42.37
CA VAL A 291 28.26 -45.42 -43.13
C VAL A 291 27.75 -45.29 -44.56
N SER A 292 27.77 -44.06 -45.06
CA SER A 292 27.60 -43.73 -46.47
C SER A 292 28.49 -42.54 -46.83
N GLY A 293 28.80 -42.36 -48.12
CA GLY A 293 29.64 -41.25 -48.57
C GLY A 293 30.48 -41.62 -49.78
N GLY A 294 31.67 -41.03 -49.88
CA GLY A 294 32.60 -41.26 -50.98
C GLY A 294 33.41 -40.01 -51.32
N LYS A 295 33.85 -39.94 -52.57
CA LYS A 295 34.58 -38.80 -53.12
C LYS A 295 33.77 -37.49 -53.06
N LEU A 296 34.42 -36.40 -52.66
CA LEU A 296 33.93 -35.03 -52.75
C LEU A 296 34.63 -34.36 -53.93
N THR A 297 34.17 -34.67 -55.14
CA THR A 297 34.67 -34.18 -56.45
C THR A 297 36.19 -34.05 -56.60
#